data_AF-A0A7S1DH22-F1
#
_entry.id   AF-A0A7S1DH22-F1
#
_cell.length_a   1.000
_cell.length_b   1.000
_cell.length_c   1.000
_cell.angle_alpha   90.00
_cell.angle_beta   90.00
_cell.angle_gamma   90.00
#
_symmetry.space_group_name_H-M   'P 1'
#
loop_
_entity.id
_entity.type
_entity.pdbx_description
1 polymer ?
#
loop_
_entity_poly.entity_id
_entity_poly.type
_entity_poly.pdbx_seq_one_letter_code
_entity_poly.pdbx_strand_id
1 'polypeptide(L)'
;MQRRHLLSLATLPLLANAAPAKTTVRTRVDTPLGAFIIEVNPAVAPVTVANYLAYVDAHQLDKAWVYRLVSLANQPQSPHKIEVVQWGLNLPDEAPPLRPAIAHETTKQTGLRHPDGTGSMA
;
A
#
# COMPACT_ATOMS: atom_id res chain seq x y z
N MET A 1 -27.23 -20.20 -65.72
CA MET A 1 -27.67 -19.10 -64.84
C MET A 1 -26.83 -19.10 -63.56
N GLN A 2 -26.14 -17.98 -63.31
CA GLN A 2 -25.68 -17.41 -62.03
C GLN A 2 -24.85 -18.29 -61.04
N ARG A 3 -23.52 -18.11 -61.10
CA ARG A 3 -22.54 -18.44 -60.06
C ARG A 3 -22.77 -17.56 -58.83
N ARG A 4 -22.93 -18.18 -57.65
CA ARG A 4 -22.95 -17.46 -56.36
C ARG A 4 -21.54 -17.43 -55.77
N HIS A 5 -20.91 -16.26 -55.79
CA HIS A 5 -19.66 -16.00 -55.09
C HIS A 5 -19.98 -15.66 -53.62
N LEU A 6 -19.55 -16.53 -52.70
CA LEU A 6 -19.56 -16.26 -51.26
C LEU A 6 -18.30 -15.45 -50.93
N LEU A 7 -18.47 -14.15 -50.65
CA LEU A 7 -17.42 -13.34 -50.01
C LEU A 7 -17.33 -13.73 -48.53
N SER A 8 -16.25 -14.38 -48.14
CA SER A 8 -15.89 -14.56 -46.73
C SER A 8 -15.23 -13.29 -46.20
N LEU A 9 -15.91 -12.61 -45.27
CA LEU A 9 -15.37 -11.48 -44.54
C LEU A 9 -14.44 -12.01 -43.43
N ALA A 10 -13.13 -11.88 -43.61
CA ALA A 10 -12.16 -12.22 -42.57
C ALA A 10 -12.12 -11.08 -41.53
N THR A 11 -12.79 -11.26 -40.40
CA THR A 11 -12.64 -10.42 -39.21
C THR A 11 -11.27 -10.67 -38.57
N LEU A 12 -10.34 -9.74 -38.70
CA LEU A 12 -9.12 -9.73 -37.88
C LEU A 12 -9.50 -9.36 -36.43
N PRO A 13 -9.12 -10.16 -35.42
CA PRO A 13 -9.23 -9.73 -34.04
C PRO A 13 -8.17 -8.66 -33.78
N LEU A 14 -8.62 -7.46 -33.43
CA LEU A 14 -7.76 -6.39 -32.94
C LEU A 14 -7.32 -6.78 -31.52
N LEU A 15 -6.14 -7.38 -31.37
CA LEU A 15 -5.52 -7.63 -30.07
C LEU A 15 -5.05 -6.28 -29.51
N ALA A 16 -5.94 -5.58 -28.81
CA ALA A 16 -5.59 -4.44 -27.99
C ALA A 16 -4.75 -4.94 -26.81
N ASN A 17 -3.43 -4.79 -26.91
CA ASN A 17 -2.51 -5.07 -25.82
C ASN A 17 -2.62 -3.95 -24.77
N ALA A 18 -3.66 -4.02 -23.93
CA ALA A 18 -3.78 -3.14 -22.77
C ALA A 18 -2.65 -3.47 -21.80
N ALA A 19 -1.69 -2.54 -21.66
CA ALA A 19 -0.72 -2.63 -20.58
C ALA A 19 -1.49 -2.76 -19.25
N PRO A 20 -1.09 -3.67 -18.34
CA PRO A 20 -1.78 -3.81 -17.07
C PRO A 20 -1.73 -2.45 -16.35
N ALA A 21 -2.90 -1.86 -16.12
CA ALA A 21 -3.00 -0.66 -15.34
C ALA A 21 -2.33 -0.92 -13.98
N LYS A 22 -1.42 -0.04 -13.56
CA LYS A 22 -0.89 -0.03 -12.19
C LYS A 22 -2.09 0.12 -11.26
N THR A 23 -2.57 -0.99 -10.74
CA THR A 23 -3.78 -1.02 -9.92
C THR A 23 -3.34 -0.65 -8.51
N THR A 24 -3.38 0.64 -8.21
CA THR A 24 -3.19 1.12 -6.84
C THR A 24 -4.51 1.06 -6.08
N VAL A 25 -4.43 0.85 -4.77
CA VAL A 25 -5.58 0.84 -3.86
C VAL A 25 -5.45 2.08 -2.97
N ARG A 26 -6.56 2.78 -2.75
CA ARG A 26 -6.61 3.96 -1.89
C ARG A 26 -7.48 3.69 -0.69
N THR A 27 -6.96 4.01 0.48
CA THR A 27 -7.68 3.94 1.76
C THR A 27 -7.74 5.35 2.34
N ARG A 28 -8.86 5.68 2.98
CA ARG A 28 -9.05 6.95 3.68
C ARG A 28 -8.83 6.72 5.17
N VAL A 29 -8.04 7.60 5.78
CA VAL A 29 -7.87 7.65 7.23
C VAL A 29 -8.53 8.93 7.72
N ASP A 30 -9.58 8.78 8.51
CA ASP A 30 -10.26 9.88 9.17
C ASP A 30 -9.65 10.12 10.56
N THR A 31 -9.29 11.37 10.85
CA THR A 31 -8.77 11.77 12.16
C THR A 31 -9.50 13.02 12.66
N PRO A 32 -9.49 13.31 13.97
CA PRO A 32 -10.02 14.56 14.50
C PRO A 32 -9.37 15.83 13.92
N LEU A 33 -8.16 15.73 13.36
CA LEU A 33 -7.43 16.84 12.74
C LEU A 33 -7.67 16.98 11.23
N GLY A 34 -8.52 16.12 10.67
CA GLY A 34 -8.77 16.03 9.24
C GLY A 34 -8.36 14.67 8.68
N ALA A 35 -8.81 14.41 7.46
CA ALA A 35 -8.57 13.15 6.80
C ALA A 35 -7.43 13.23 5.79
N PHE A 36 -6.79 12.09 5.56
CA PHE A 36 -5.81 11.91 4.51
C PHE A 36 -6.02 10.57 3.80
N ILE A 37 -5.39 10.43 2.64
CA ILE A 37 -5.48 9.23 1.80
C ILE A 37 -4.12 8.54 1.80
N ILE A 38 -4.14 7.22 2.01
CA ILE A 38 -3.00 6.35 1.79
C ILE A 38 -3.23 5.64 0.46
N GLU A 39 -2.29 5.78 -0.48
CA GLU A 39 -2.26 5.02 -1.71
C GLU A 39 -1.21 3.92 -1.61
N VAL A 40 -1.60 2.68 -1.91
CA VAL A 40 -0.73 1.50 -1.89
C VAL A 40 -0.70 0.79 -3.24
N ASN A 41 0.44 0.16 -3.56
CA ASN A 41 0.64 -0.54 -4.82
C ASN A 41 0.99 -2.01 -4.59
N PRO A 42 0.02 -2.95 -4.74
CA PRO A 42 0.25 -4.38 -4.56
C PRO A 42 1.28 -4.97 -5.53
N ALA A 43 1.51 -4.34 -6.70
CA ALA A 43 2.52 -4.81 -7.65
C ALA A 43 3.95 -4.46 -7.23
N VAL A 44 4.14 -3.53 -6.28
CA VAL A 44 5.46 -3.08 -5.80
C VAL A 44 5.83 -3.70 -4.45
N ALA A 45 4.86 -3.80 -3.53
CA ALA A 45 5.06 -4.37 -2.19
C ALA A 45 3.91 -5.35 -1.84
N PRO A 46 3.78 -6.46 -2.58
CA PRO A 46 2.62 -7.36 -2.49
C PRO A 46 2.34 -7.87 -1.08
N VAL A 47 3.39 -8.25 -0.33
CA VAL A 47 3.21 -8.84 1.01
C VAL A 47 2.79 -7.77 2.01
N THR A 48 3.45 -6.63 1.97
CA THR A 48 3.16 -5.49 2.86
C THR A 48 1.77 -4.95 2.61
N VAL A 49 1.39 -4.76 1.33
CA VAL A 49 0.09 -4.22 0.95
C VAL A 49 -1.03 -5.19 1.29
N ALA A 50 -0.86 -6.49 1.04
CA ALA A 50 -1.85 -7.49 1.44
C ALA A 50 -2.08 -7.48 2.97
N ASN A 51 -1.00 -7.37 3.75
CA ASN A 51 -1.10 -7.28 5.20
C ASN A 51 -1.86 -6.02 5.64
N TYR A 52 -1.46 -4.85 5.13
CA TYR A 52 -2.12 -3.58 5.44
C TYR A 52 -3.60 -3.59 5.09
N LEU A 53 -3.96 -3.98 3.86
CA LEU A 53 -5.34 -3.99 3.40
C LEU A 53 -6.19 -4.95 4.22
N ALA A 54 -5.68 -6.11 4.59
CA ALA A 54 -6.45 -6.99 5.42
C ALA A 54 -6.74 -6.34 6.81
N TYR A 55 -5.86 -5.49 7.37
CA TYR A 55 -6.11 -4.81 8.66
C TYR A 55 -7.22 -3.76 8.49
N VAL A 56 -7.23 -3.07 7.34
CA VAL A 56 -8.27 -2.12 6.93
C VAL A 56 -9.61 -2.84 6.75
N ASP A 57 -9.64 -3.92 5.97
CA ASP A 57 -10.85 -4.69 5.67
C ASP A 57 -11.49 -5.31 6.93
N ALA A 58 -10.66 -5.64 7.93
CA ALA A 58 -11.10 -6.16 9.20
C ALA A 58 -11.49 -5.07 10.23
N HIS A 59 -11.46 -3.78 9.85
CA HIS A 59 -11.72 -2.64 10.74
C HIS A 59 -10.83 -2.61 11.99
N GLN A 60 -9.67 -3.27 11.93
CA GLN A 60 -8.79 -3.41 13.09
C GLN A 60 -8.03 -2.10 13.37
N LEU A 61 -7.90 -1.22 12.39
CA LEU A 61 -7.24 0.08 12.52
C LEU A 61 -8.16 1.20 13.01
N ASP A 62 -9.46 0.96 13.17
CA ASP A 62 -10.42 1.99 13.60
C ASP A 62 -10.17 2.47 15.04
N LYS A 63 -9.50 1.65 15.85
CA LYS A 63 -9.09 1.97 17.24
C LYS A 63 -7.62 2.37 17.37
N ALA A 64 -6.91 2.45 16.24
CA ALA A 64 -5.51 2.80 16.25
C ALA A 64 -5.31 4.29 16.53
N TRP A 65 -4.18 4.64 17.11
CA TRP A 65 -3.86 6.01 17.53
C TRP A 65 -2.39 6.31 17.26
N VAL A 66 -2.05 7.60 17.26
CA VAL A 66 -0.65 8.05 17.12
C VAL A 66 0.00 7.96 18.48
N TYR A 67 0.88 6.97 18.67
CA TYR A 67 1.55 6.72 19.94
C TYR A 67 3.00 7.17 19.96
N ARG A 68 3.60 7.47 18.80
CA ARG A 68 4.96 7.98 18.71
C ARG A 68 5.08 9.05 17.64
N LEU A 69 5.60 10.20 18.05
CA LEU A 69 5.89 11.36 17.22
C LEU A 69 7.37 11.71 17.38
N VAL A 70 8.11 11.72 16.28
CA VAL A 70 9.51 12.13 16.25
C VAL A 70 9.66 13.30 15.30
N SER A 71 10.31 14.35 15.78
CA SER A 71 10.68 15.54 15.01
C SER A 71 12.15 15.87 15.27
N LEU A 72 12.76 16.76 14.47
CA LEU A 72 14.13 17.22 14.74
C LEU A 72 14.33 17.77 16.16
N ALA A 73 13.27 18.32 16.76
CA ALA A 73 13.30 18.92 18.10
C ALA A 73 13.40 17.90 19.25
N ASN A 74 12.93 16.65 19.08
CA ASN A 74 12.79 15.68 20.18
C ASN A 74 13.74 14.48 20.09
N GLN A 75 14.81 14.61 19.32
CA GLN A 75 15.81 13.55 19.11
C GLN A 75 17.27 14.04 19.26
N PRO A 76 17.63 14.91 20.23
CA PRO A 76 18.94 15.56 20.27
C PRO A 76 20.11 14.56 20.28
N GLN A 77 19.94 13.42 20.95
CA GLN A 77 20.96 12.39 21.13
C GLN A 77 21.04 11.36 19.98
N SER A 78 20.14 11.40 18.99
CA SER A 78 20.15 10.40 17.91
C SER A 78 21.24 10.70 16.88
N PRO A 79 22.18 9.78 16.57
CA PRO A 79 23.18 9.97 15.51
C PRO A 79 22.56 9.95 14.11
N HIS A 80 21.37 9.35 13.97
CA HIS A 80 20.59 9.31 12.74
C HIS A 80 19.26 10.01 12.98
N LYS A 81 19.06 11.15 12.32
CA LYS A 81 17.85 11.95 12.48
C LYS A 81 16.74 11.42 11.57
N ILE A 82 15.52 11.34 12.10
CA ILE A 82 14.31 10.94 11.37
C ILE A 82 13.14 11.85 11.74
N GLU A 83 12.13 11.94 10.90
CA GLU A 83 10.86 12.59 11.24
C GLU A 83 9.74 11.62 10.89
N VAL A 84 8.94 11.24 11.88
CA VAL A 84 7.91 10.21 11.70
C VAL A 84 6.74 10.41 12.64
N VAL A 85 5.55 10.17 12.08
CA VAL A 85 4.32 9.93 12.83
C VAL A 85 4.07 8.42 12.77
N GLN A 86 4.11 7.75 13.91
CA GLN A 86 3.87 6.32 14.00
C GLN A 86 2.53 6.06 14.68
N TRP A 87 1.71 5.26 14.00
CA TRP A 87 0.32 4.98 14.35
C TRP A 87 0.02 3.49 14.19
N GLY A 88 -0.92 3.00 15.00
CA GLY A 88 -1.28 1.60 15.08
C GLY A 88 -1.94 1.31 16.42
N LEU A 89 -1.94 0.04 16.81
CA LEU A 89 -2.65 -0.42 18.01
C LEU A 89 -1.86 -0.23 19.32
N ASN A 90 -0.54 -0.01 19.23
CA ASN A 90 0.36 0.10 20.39
C ASN A 90 0.10 -0.98 21.45
N LEU A 91 -0.01 -2.23 21.00
CA LEU A 91 -0.24 -3.35 21.91
C LEU A 91 0.98 -3.52 22.85
N PRO A 92 0.77 -3.96 24.10
CA PRO A 92 1.87 -4.34 24.99
C PRO A 92 2.77 -5.42 24.37
N ASP A 93 4.05 -5.44 24.73
CA ASP A 93 5.03 -6.38 24.15
C ASP A 93 4.66 -7.86 24.41
N GLU A 94 4.00 -8.15 25.54
CA GLU A 94 3.50 -9.49 25.87
C GLU A 94 2.22 -9.89 25.13
N ALA A 95 1.52 -8.94 24.50
CA ALA A 95 0.27 -9.23 23.80
C ALA A 95 0.57 -9.97 22.48
N PRO A 96 -0.18 -11.03 22.15
CA PRO A 96 -0.01 -11.70 20.87
C PRO A 96 -0.33 -10.71 19.73
N PRO A 97 0.45 -10.73 18.63
CA PRO A 97 0.14 -9.88 17.49
C PRO A 97 -1.20 -10.32 16.90
N LEU A 98 -1.98 -9.35 16.41
CA LEU A 98 -3.27 -9.66 15.77
C LEU A 98 -3.12 -10.52 14.51
N ARG A 99 -1.93 -10.51 13.91
CA ARG A 99 -1.58 -11.30 12.72
C ARG A 99 -0.14 -11.80 12.77
N PRO A 100 0.17 -12.89 12.03
CA PRO A 100 1.54 -13.35 11.88
C PRO A 100 2.46 -12.26 11.33
N ALA A 101 3.74 -12.33 11.72
CA ALA A 101 4.78 -11.52 11.11
C ALA A 101 4.88 -11.81 9.60
N ILE A 102 5.18 -10.77 8.83
CA ILE A 102 5.33 -10.85 7.38
C ILE A 102 6.79 -10.78 6.95
N ALA A 103 7.10 -11.31 5.76
CA ALA A 103 8.41 -11.15 5.17
C ALA A 103 8.70 -9.66 4.88
N HIS A 104 9.91 -9.21 5.18
CA HIS A 104 10.30 -7.83 4.97
C HIS A 104 10.62 -7.54 3.50
N GLU A 105 9.89 -6.60 2.89
CA GLU A 105 10.09 -6.12 1.52
C GLU A 105 10.99 -4.88 1.51
N THR A 106 12.30 -5.10 1.39
CA THR A 106 13.34 -4.07 1.49
C THR A 106 13.25 -3.01 0.38
N THR A 107 13.84 -1.83 0.62
CA THR A 107 14.03 -0.79 -0.41
C THR A 107 14.80 -1.29 -1.63
N LYS A 108 15.71 -2.25 -1.47
CA LYS A 108 16.43 -2.89 -2.58
C LYS A 108 15.52 -3.75 -3.46
N GLN A 109 14.52 -4.41 -2.87
CA GLN A 109 13.57 -5.26 -3.59
C GLN A 109 12.47 -4.43 -4.26
N THR A 110 11.91 -3.46 -3.55
CA THR A 110 10.74 -2.69 -4.01
C THR A 110 11.11 -1.43 -4.80
N GLY A 111 12.33 -0.92 -4.63
CA GLY A 111 12.75 0.39 -5.15
C GLY A 111 12.16 1.58 -4.40
N LEU A 112 11.30 1.35 -3.39
CA LEU A 112 10.74 2.41 -2.55
C LEU A 112 11.81 2.98 -1.62
N ARG A 113 11.74 4.28 -1.36
CA ARG A 113 12.60 5.00 -0.41
C ARG A 113 11.73 5.59 0.69
N HIS A 114 12.35 6.24 1.69
CA HIS A 114 11.65 6.97 2.73
C HIS A 114 11.74 8.51 2.51
N PRO A 115 11.16 9.07 1.44
CA PRO A 115 10.92 10.51 1.32
C PRO A 115 9.61 10.90 2.04
N ASP A 116 9.39 12.21 2.15
CA ASP A 116 8.21 12.81 2.75
C ASP A 116 6.89 12.19 2.23
N GLY A 117 5.99 11.87 3.17
CA GLY A 117 4.68 11.30 2.87
C GLY A 117 4.67 9.79 2.56
N THR A 118 5.81 9.11 2.60
CA THR A 118 5.85 7.65 2.37
C THR A 118 5.51 6.87 3.64
N GLY A 119 4.59 5.91 3.52
CA GLY A 119 4.27 4.96 4.59
C GLY A 119 5.18 3.73 4.56
N SER A 120 5.57 3.23 5.74
CA SER A 120 6.31 1.98 5.92
C SER A 120 5.78 1.18 7.10
N MET A 121 6.13 -0.11 7.16
CA MET A 121 5.83 -0.96 8.31
C MET A 121 6.90 -0.74 9.39
N ALA A 122 6.44 -0.62 10.64
CA ALA A 122 7.27 -0.47 11.83
C ALA A 122 7.49 -1.81 12.54
#